data_AF-W9HFZ6-F1
#
_entry.id   AF-W9HFZ6-F1
#
_cell.length_a   1.000
_cell.length_b   1.000
_cell.length_c   1.000
_cell.angle_alpha   90.00
_cell.angle_beta   90.00
_cell.angle_gamma   90.00
#
_symmetry.space_group_name_H-M   'P 1'
#
loop_
_entity.id
_entity.type
_entity.pdbx_description
1 polymer ?
#
loop_
_entity_poly.entity_id
_entity_poly.type
_entity_poly.pdbx_seq_one_letter_code
_entity_poly.pdbx_strand_id
1 'polypeptide(L)'
;MEDIIQLNQHYQILICRLCQAAVRPGSSIESHFRRQHQLKGQVLKDIIDYYGALELADPKCIAVPEDNGSAIEELAVSGHSTTEEPWTKSAIDKVIAGDLEEDIDRDSPWVKRLGWVRRFGSRDLISIHDAAQWLRARAAIGRGVIKQEDEEAARERLLLSRLGESFDREVERCCWRLDAVPTETLQWLASITSMTPSGVPFGRKGKEESMTQYRSVGQRYLSFCWKAYRIGREEALQRWAVRFTDEQWSLLHDIAEELERDRVPSSHDSGFFSGRERQAKDQDEDEDGDGDGDDYQDDNDSDEGEQGDEGMTSPLQDALDRAVFQMSSLSQLNAEHAQVSDIVRGFHEYFSSPPPFKEGERFALPHGLITVPFPPEMGGLKTESFDDMYERVSGLLAKQQESGPTGFKHQLAEPRADVWVSQNIAAVFVGWSASMDGRGEFIHTVHLCTLHRQSDDILSDGNPWRISALVDVKHLSPEQPVPSVETGPVSEIIAPFQDFLKSIKAQDWEAIPALLLPGAGATMSKDGHAPETFMWPELIERLKQQAQNEPTIEKRLLDCEARRCSDLGFVWAPFVLQVDGIEIAHGVNVCSFRLEGGRWLISSLCETRYTK
;
A
#
# COMPACT_ATOMS: atom_id res chain seq x y z
N MET A 1 -14.31 -50.21 26.17
CA MET A 1 -13.96 -49.55 24.88
C MET A 1 -15.14 -49.60 23.92
N GLU A 2 -15.88 -50.72 23.86
CA GLU A 2 -17.08 -50.92 23.02
C GLU A 2 -18.23 -49.93 23.27
N ASP A 3 -18.29 -49.28 24.44
CA ASP A 3 -19.27 -48.21 24.72
C ASP A 3 -18.85 -46.83 24.18
N ILE A 4 -17.59 -46.67 23.74
CA ILE A 4 -17.03 -45.40 23.25
C ILE A 4 -16.85 -45.44 21.73
N ILE A 5 -16.51 -46.60 21.17
CA ILE A 5 -16.17 -46.78 19.76
C ILE A 5 -16.79 -48.05 19.23
N GLN A 6 -17.27 -47.99 17.99
CA GLN A 6 -17.78 -49.11 17.22
C GLN A 6 -17.13 -49.13 15.84
N LEU A 7 -16.65 -50.29 15.42
CA LEU A 7 -16.14 -50.50 14.07
C LEU A 7 -17.29 -51.02 13.20
N ASN A 8 -17.66 -50.28 12.15
CA ASN A 8 -18.54 -50.82 11.14
C ASN A 8 -17.72 -51.66 10.17
N GLN A 9 -17.81 -52.98 10.31
CA GLN A 9 -17.02 -53.93 9.51
C GLN A 9 -17.42 -53.97 8.03
N HIS A 10 -18.63 -53.52 7.68
CA HIS A 10 -19.10 -53.53 6.29
C HIS A 10 -18.39 -52.45 5.47
N TYR A 11 -18.20 -51.27 6.05
CA TYR A 11 -17.53 -50.13 5.41
C TYR A 11 -16.09 -49.90 5.89
N GLN A 12 -15.61 -50.71 6.86
CA GLN A 12 -14.31 -50.57 7.51
C GLN A 12 -14.06 -49.17 8.09
N ILE A 13 -15.12 -48.54 8.64
CA ILE A 13 -15.04 -47.21 9.27
C ILE A 13 -15.21 -47.26 10.78
N LEU A 14 -14.50 -46.37 11.45
CA LEU A 14 -14.60 -46.19 12.88
C LEU A 14 -15.73 -45.21 13.22
N ILE A 15 -16.62 -45.58 14.12
CA ILE A 15 -17.72 -44.74 14.59
C ILE A 15 -17.52 -44.44 16.07
N CYS A 16 -17.46 -43.16 16.42
CA CYS A 16 -17.48 -42.70 17.81
C CYS A 16 -18.90 -42.79 18.35
N ARG A 17 -19.14 -43.63 19.36
CA ARG A 17 -20.47 -43.77 19.96
C ARG A 17 -20.86 -42.58 20.86
N LEU A 18 -19.89 -41.77 21.29
CA LEU A 18 -20.16 -40.61 22.14
C LEU A 18 -20.80 -39.44 21.39
N CYS A 19 -20.40 -39.20 20.14
CA CYS A 19 -21.00 -38.18 19.28
C CYS A 19 -21.70 -38.74 18.03
N GLN A 20 -21.70 -40.07 17.87
CA GLN A 20 -22.29 -40.76 16.71
C GLN A 20 -21.69 -40.29 15.38
N ALA A 21 -20.38 -40.01 15.36
CA ALA A 21 -19.66 -39.51 14.19
C ALA A 21 -18.66 -40.55 13.65
N ALA A 22 -18.50 -40.62 12.33
CA ALA A 22 -17.44 -41.40 11.72
C ALA A 22 -16.09 -40.70 11.91
N VAL A 23 -15.09 -41.44 12.38
CA VAL A 23 -13.76 -40.93 12.72
C VAL A 23 -12.79 -41.37 11.63
N ARG A 24 -12.02 -40.41 11.12
CA ARG A 24 -10.97 -40.66 10.13
C ARG A 24 -9.83 -41.51 10.74
N PRO A 25 -9.12 -42.30 9.92
CA PRO A 25 -7.97 -43.06 10.38
C PRO A 25 -6.73 -42.21 10.67
N GLY A 26 -5.72 -42.83 11.29
CA GLY A 26 -4.43 -42.19 11.60
C GLY A 26 -4.46 -41.24 12.80
N SER A 27 -3.65 -40.18 12.76
CA SER A 27 -3.50 -39.19 13.85
C SER A 27 -4.79 -38.42 14.19
N SER A 28 -5.80 -38.53 13.32
CA SER A 28 -7.11 -37.93 13.51
C SER A 28 -7.96 -38.66 14.56
N ILE A 29 -7.73 -39.96 14.81
CA ILE A 29 -8.38 -40.71 15.90
C ILE A 29 -8.02 -40.08 17.25
N GLU A 30 -6.73 -39.90 17.51
CA GLU A 30 -6.24 -39.26 18.73
C GLU A 30 -6.81 -37.85 18.90
N SER A 31 -6.74 -37.05 17.82
CA SER A 31 -7.20 -35.67 17.82
C SER A 31 -8.70 -35.57 18.10
N HIS A 32 -9.52 -36.45 17.52
CA HIS A 32 -10.96 -36.48 17.74
C HIS A 32 -11.30 -36.77 19.21
N PHE A 33 -10.83 -37.88 19.77
CA PHE A 33 -11.19 -38.27 21.13
C PHE A 33 -10.58 -37.35 22.20
N ARG A 34 -9.39 -36.80 21.97
CA ARG A 34 -8.75 -35.86 22.89
C ARG A 34 -9.42 -34.47 22.87
N ARG A 35 -9.85 -33.97 21.71
CA ARG A 35 -10.41 -32.61 21.60
C ARG A 35 -11.92 -32.57 21.80
N GLN A 36 -12.66 -33.49 21.19
CA GLN A 36 -14.13 -33.48 21.25
C GLN A 36 -14.68 -34.08 22.54
N HIS A 37 -14.00 -35.10 23.07
CA HIS A 37 -14.47 -35.82 24.27
C HIS A 37 -13.55 -35.68 25.47
N GLN A 38 -12.44 -34.95 25.34
CA GLN A 38 -11.45 -34.73 26.40
C GLN A 38 -10.94 -36.04 27.05
N LEU A 39 -10.97 -37.14 26.30
CA LEU A 39 -10.46 -38.44 26.75
C LEU A 39 -8.95 -38.35 26.94
N LYS A 40 -8.46 -38.90 28.04
CA LYS A 40 -7.04 -38.86 28.44
C LYS A 40 -6.67 -40.16 29.16
N GLY A 41 -5.36 -40.39 29.33
CA GLY A 41 -4.84 -41.54 30.06
C GLY A 41 -5.01 -42.86 29.30
N GLN A 42 -5.08 -43.96 30.05
CA GLN A 42 -5.01 -45.31 29.49
C GLN A 42 -6.10 -45.60 28.45
N VAL A 43 -7.32 -45.07 28.65
CA VAL A 43 -8.45 -45.29 27.73
C VAL A 43 -8.19 -44.70 26.34
N LEU A 44 -7.61 -43.50 26.25
CA LEU A 44 -7.25 -42.91 24.95
C LEU A 44 -6.10 -43.67 24.30
N LYS A 45 -5.12 -44.10 25.09
CA LYS A 45 -3.98 -44.87 24.60
C LYS A 45 -4.43 -46.20 24.01
N ASP A 46 -5.29 -46.93 24.72
CA ASP A 46 -5.82 -48.22 24.25
C ASP A 46 -6.63 -48.08 22.95
N ILE A 47 -7.36 -46.96 22.78
CA ILE A 47 -8.10 -46.64 21.55
C ILE A 47 -7.15 -46.44 20.37
N ILE A 48 -6.09 -45.65 20.57
CA ILE A 48 -5.10 -45.34 19.52
C ILE A 48 -4.32 -46.59 19.16
N ASP A 49 -3.87 -47.36 20.16
CA ASP A 49 -3.06 -48.56 19.96
C ASP A 49 -3.86 -49.65 19.23
N TYR A 50 -5.16 -49.79 19.52
CA TYR A 50 -6.00 -50.81 18.90
C TYR A 50 -6.51 -50.41 17.51
N TYR A 51 -7.05 -49.20 17.34
CA TYR A 51 -7.67 -48.77 16.08
C TYR A 51 -6.71 -48.03 15.14
N GLY A 52 -5.59 -47.53 15.64
CA GLY A 52 -4.53 -46.96 14.81
C GLY A 52 -3.75 -48.00 14.01
N ALA A 53 -3.80 -49.28 14.42
CA ALA A 53 -3.14 -50.39 13.75
C ALA A 53 -4.05 -51.15 12.75
N LEU A 54 -5.33 -50.78 12.67
CA LEU A 54 -6.30 -51.39 11.74
C LEU A 54 -6.31 -50.62 10.41
N GLU A 55 -6.41 -51.34 9.28
CA GLU A 55 -6.63 -50.75 7.97
C GLU A 55 -8.08 -50.27 7.85
N LEU A 56 -8.29 -49.03 8.27
CA LEU A 56 -9.59 -48.36 8.26
C LEU A 56 -9.74 -47.49 7.02
N ALA A 57 -10.91 -47.53 6.37
CA ALA A 57 -11.22 -46.68 5.24
C ALA A 57 -11.49 -45.24 5.70
N ASP A 58 -11.02 -44.25 4.94
CA ASP A 58 -11.40 -42.85 5.18
C ASP A 58 -12.88 -42.65 4.82
N PRO A 59 -13.73 -42.20 5.76
CA PRO A 59 -15.14 -41.94 5.48
C PRO A 59 -15.41 -41.02 4.28
N LYS A 60 -14.46 -40.16 3.88
CA LYS A 60 -14.57 -39.29 2.70
C LYS A 60 -14.36 -40.00 1.35
N CYS A 61 -13.82 -41.22 1.36
CA CYS A 61 -13.42 -41.96 0.16
C CYS A 61 -14.31 -43.18 -0.11
N ILE A 62 -15.35 -43.41 0.70
CA ILE A 62 -16.22 -44.58 0.57
C ILE A 62 -17.37 -44.26 -0.37
N ALA A 63 -17.58 -45.14 -1.36
CA ALA A 63 -18.72 -45.04 -2.26
C ALA A 63 -20.02 -45.31 -1.48
N VAL A 64 -20.87 -44.30 -1.38
CA VAL A 64 -22.19 -44.42 -0.74
C VAL A 64 -23.10 -45.27 -1.65
N PRO A 65 -23.88 -46.24 -1.12
CA PRO A 65 -24.81 -47.02 -1.93
C PRO A 65 -25.85 -46.12 -2.61
N GLU A 66 -26.24 -46.45 -3.84
CA GLU A 66 -27.34 -45.79 -4.54
C GLU A 66 -28.67 -45.98 -3.76
N ASP A 67 -29.50 -44.94 -3.76
CA ASP A 67 -30.70 -44.78 -2.90
C ASP A 67 -31.52 -46.08 -2.73
N ASN A 68 -31.85 -46.40 -1.46
CA ASN A 68 -32.62 -47.55 -0.92
C ASN A 68 -31.82 -48.68 -0.22
N GLY A 69 -30.56 -48.48 0.14
CA GLY A 69 -29.87 -49.34 1.12
C GLY A 69 -30.39 -49.13 2.55
N SER A 70 -30.47 -50.19 3.35
CA SER A 70 -30.80 -50.10 4.78
C SER A 70 -29.75 -49.25 5.52
N ALA A 71 -30.20 -48.34 6.38
CA ALA A 71 -29.35 -47.45 7.16
C ALA A 71 -28.27 -48.22 7.95
N ILE A 72 -27.09 -47.62 8.12
CA ILE A 72 -26.15 -48.06 9.16
C ILE A 72 -26.84 -47.76 10.50
N GLU A 73 -27.39 -48.78 11.16
CA GLU A 73 -28.19 -48.65 12.39
C GLU A 73 -27.48 -47.90 13.53
N GLU A 74 -26.17 -47.73 13.40
CA GLU A 74 -25.23 -47.31 14.44
C GLU A 74 -24.94 -45.80 14.40
N LEU A 75 -25.53 -45.06 13.46
CA LEU A 75 -25.45 -43.59 13.34
C LEU A 75 -26.82 -42.98 13.64
N ALA A 76 -27.17 -42.82 14.92
CA ALA A 76 -28.42 -42.16 15.30
C ALA A 76 -28.24 -40.64 15.44
N VAL A 77 -28.93 -39.86 14.61
CA VAL A 77 -29.00 -38.39 14.76
C VAL A 77 -29.83 -38.04 15.99
N SER A 78 -29.22 -37.36 16.98
CA SER A 78 -29.95 -36.81 18.11
C SER A 78 -30.67 -35.51 17.70
N GLY A 79 -31.96 -35.60 17.40
CA GLY A 79 -32.79 -34.41 17.18
C GLY A 79 -34.14 -34.73 16.54
N HIS A 80 -35.20 -34.57 17.32
CA HIS A 80 -36.60 -34.87 17.02
C HIS A 80 -37.08 -34.60 15.58
N SER A 81 -37.49 -35.65 14.87
CA SER A 81 -38.79 -35.65 14.19
C SER A 81 -39.33 -37.09 14.15
N THR A 82 -40.47 -37.28 14.79
CA THR A 82 -41.29 -38.49 14.68
C THR A 82 -41.98 -38.48 13.32
N THR A 83 -41.46 -39.25 12.37
CA THR A 83 -42.22 -39.92 11.29
C THR A 83 -41.26 -40.82 10.53
N GLU A 84 -41.66 -42.08 10.34
CA GLU A 84 -40.98 -43.08 9.54
C GLU A 84 -40.88 -42.61 8.08
N GLU A 85 -39.74 -42.05 7.68
CA GLU A 85 -39.36 -41.89 6.28
C GLU A 85 -37.92 -42.39 6.07
N PRO A 86 -37.61 -43.12 4.98
CA PRO A 86 -36.26 -43.65 4.75
C PRO A 86 -35.27 -42.50 4.46
N TRP A 87 -34.11 -42.55 5.09
CA TRP A 87 -33.04 -41.55 4.96
C TRP A 87 -32.56 -41.40 3.50
N THR A 88 -32.73 -40.22 2.90
CA THR A 88 -32.19 -39.87 1.57
C THR A 88 -30.71 -39.41 1.64
N LYS A 89 -29.99 -39.52 0.51
CA LYS A 89 -28.62 -38.98 0.26
C LYS A 89 -28.30 -37.62 0.93
N SER A 90 -29.30 -36.75 1.04
CA SER A 90 -29.19 -35.44 1.72
C SER A 90 -28.78 -35.49 3.21
N ALA A 91 -29.09 -36.57 3.94
CA ALA A 91 -28.74 -36.68 5.35
C ALA A 91 -27.28 -37.13 5.56
N ILE A 92 -26.79 -38.03 4.70
CA ILE A 92 -25.37 -38.42 4.67
C ILE A 92 -24.53 -37.24 4.16
N ASP A 93 -25.01 -36.51 3.15
CA ASP A 93 -24.38 -35.26 2.70
C ASP A 93 -24.36 -34.20 3.81
N LYS A 94 -25.34 -34.15 4.72
CA LYS A 94 -25.31 -33.24 5.89
C LYS A 94 -24.34 -33.67 6.99
N VAL A 95 -24.07 -34.96 7.14
CA VAL A 95 -23.01 -35.45 8.05
C VAL A 95 -21.63 -35.17 7.45
N ILE A 96 -21.47 -35.34 6.14
CA ILE A 96 -20.25 -34.98 5.41
C ILE A 96 -20.09 -33.45 5.30
N ALA A 97 -21.18 -32.70 5.17
CA ALA A 97 -21.18 -31.23 5.06
C ALA A 97 -21.20 -30.48 6.39
N GLY A 98 -21.60 -31.12 7.49
CA GLY A 98 -21.32 -30.61 8.85
C GLY A 98 -19.81 -30.43 9.08
N ASP A 99 -19.00 -31.23 8.38
CA ASP A 99 -17.54 -31.11 8.28
C ASP A 99 -17.06 -30.17 7.14
N LEU A 100 -17.96 -29.55 6.35
CA LEU A 100 -17.59 -28.57 5.31
C LEU A 100 -17.96 -27.13 5.70
N GLU A 101 -19.07 -26.89 6.42
CA GLU A 101 -19.39 -25.54 6.94
C GLU A 101 -18.46 -25.13 8.09
N GLU A 102 -17.95 -26.07 8.89
CA GLU A 102 -17.11 -25.75 10.06
C GLU A 102 -15.60 -25.87 9.85
N ASP A 103 -15.11 -26.41 8.72
CA ASP A 103 -13.69 -26.71 8.51
C ASP A 103 -12.95 -25.67 7.62
N ILE A 104 -13.68 -24.81 6.90
CA ILE A 104 -13.08 -23.63 6.23
C ILE A 104 -12.64 -22.58 7.27
N ASP A 105 -13.20 -22.62 8.49
CA ASP A 105 -13.11 -21.53 9.46
C ASP A 105 -12.47 -21.92 10.81
N ARG A 106 -11.77 -23.06 10.93
CA ARG A 106 -11.30 -23.53 12.26
C ARG A 106 -9.89 -23.15 12.70
N ASP A 107 -8.96 -22.82 11.81
CA ASP A 107 -7.56 -22.69 12.22
C ASP A 107 -7.05 -21.26 12.50
N SER A 108 -7.82 -20.21 12.18
CA SER A 108 -7.41 -18.83 12.50
C SER A 108 -8.33 -18.19 13.54
N PRO A 109 -7.87 -17.99 14.79
CA PRO A 109 -8.56 -17.18 15.80
C PRO A 109 -8.91 -15.77 15.32
N TRP A 110 -8.18 -15.27 14.31
CA TRP A 110 -8.35 -13.95 13.72
C TRP A 110 -9.59 -13.85 12.84
N VAL A 111 -9.87 -14.87 12.04
CA VAL A 111 -11.05 -14.92 11.14
C VAL A 111 -12.35 -14.94 11.97
N LYS A 112 -12.35 -15.71 13.06
CA LYS A 112 -13.43 -15.76 14.06
C LYS A 112 -13.61 -14.43 14.78
N ARG A 113 -12.52 -13.82 15.28
CA ARG A 113 -12.57 -12.56 16.03
C ARG A 113 -13.10 -11.40 15.19
N LEU A 114 -12.73 -11.34 13.91
CA LEU A 114 -13.16 -10.27 13.01
C LEU A 114 -14.50 -10.54 12.31
N GLY A 115 -15.08 -11.72 12.47
CA GLY A 115 -16.40 -12.06 11.95
C GLY A 115 -16.46 -12.05 10.41
N TRP A 116 -15.40 -12.49 9.73
CA TRP A 116 -15.30 -12.48 8.26
C TRP A 116 -16.46 -13.23 7.57
N VAL A 117 -16.92 -14.35 8.14
CA VAL A 117 -18.07 -15.11 7.61
C VAL A 117 -19.34 -14.25 7.56
N ARG A 118 -19.57 -13.39 8.56
CA ARG A 118 -20.70 -12.44 8.55
C ARG A 118 -20.55 -11.37 7.47
N ARG A 119 -19.32 -11.04 7.07
CA ARG A 119 -19.02 -10.02 6.05
C ARG A 119 -19.26 -10.54 4.64
N PHE A 120 -18.97 -11.82 4.39
CA PHE A 120 -19.24 -12.45 3.10
C PHE A 120 -20.75 -12.68 2.87
N GLY A 121 -21.53 -12.91 3.94
CA GLY A 121 -22.99 -13.04 3.83
C GLY A 121 -23.38 -14.32 3.09
N SER A 122 -24.33 -14.24 2.14
CA SER A 122 -24.79 -15.37 1.33
C SER A 122 -23.98 -15.58 0.03
N ARG A 123 -22.79 -15.00 -0.06
CA ARG A 123 -21.95 -15.05 -1.27
C ARG A 123 -21.25 -16.40 -1.40
N ASP A 124 -20.90 -16.75 -2.63
CA ASP A 124 -20.24 -18.02 -2.94
C ASP A 124 -18.80 -18.04 -2.42
N LEU A 125 -18.60 -18.75 -1.31
CA LEU A 125 -17.29 -18.93 -0.68
C LEU A 125 -16.32 -19.72 -1.56
N ILE A 126 -16.83 -20.57 -2.46
CA ILE A 126 -16.01 -21.33 -3.40
C ILE A 126 -15.43 -20.36 -4.43
N SER A 127 -16.25 -19.49 -5.01
CA SER A 127 -15.77 -18.42 -5.91
C SER A 127 -14.72 -17.51 -5.26
N ILE A 128 -14.90 -17.14 -3.99
CA ILE A 128 -13.94 -16.30 -3.25
C ILE A 128 -12.63 -17.06 -3.01
N HIS A 129 -12.71 -18.32 -2.61
CA HIS A 129 -11.57 -19.20 -2.42
C HIS A 129 -10.78 -19.38 -3.71
N ASP A 130 -11.46 -19.67 -4.83
CA ASP A 130 -10.86 -19.86 -6.14
C ASP A 130 -10.21 -18.57 -6.66
N ALA A 131 -10.82 -17.41 -6.41
CA ALA A 131 -10.21 -16.12 -6.69
C ALA A 131 -8.91 -15.92 -5.89
N ALA A 132 -8.87 -16.36 -4.63
CA ALA A 132 -7.71 -16.26 -3.74
C ALA A 132 -6.64 -17.35 -3.97
N GLN A 133 -6.88 -18.33 -4.84
CA GLN A 133 -5.88 -19.34 -5.18
C GLN A 133 -4.75 -18.78 -6.05
N TRP A 134 -3.52 -19.16 -5.69
CA TRP A 134 -2.30 -18.94 -6.45
C TRP A 134 -1.97 -20.13 -7.37
N LEU A 135 -1.10 -19.90 -8.36
CA LEU A 135 -0.74 -20.78 -9.48
C LEU A 135 -0.48 -22.26 -9.13
N ARG A 136 0.02 -22.57 -7.93
CA ARG A 136 0.40 -23.93 -7.52
C ARG A 136 -0.77 -24.85 -7.13
N ALA A 137 -1.95 -24.33 -6.76
CA ALA A 137 -3.03 -25.15 -6.20
C ALA A 137 -3.74 -26.06 -7.23
N ARG A 138 -3.75 -25.69 -8.52
CA ARG A 138 -4.39 -26.51 -9.59
C ARG A 138 -3.55 -27.70 -10.05
N ALA A 139 -2.23 -27.69 -9.85
CA ALA A 139 -1.35 -28.78 -10.30
C ALA A 139 -1.44 -30.04 -9.42
N ALA A 140 -1.77 -29.89 -8.13
CA ALA A 140 -1.79 -30.99 -7.17
C ALA A 140 -3.08 -31.83 -7.18
N ILE A 141 -4.19 -31.30 -7.71
CA ILE A 141 -5.53 -31.94 -7.61
C ILE A 141 -5.88 -32.76 -8.86
N GLY A 142 -5.06 -32.73 -9.92
CA GLY A 142 -5.37 -33.43 -11.17
C GLY A 142 -4.16 -34.00 -11.88
N ARG A 143 -3.62 -35.13 -11.41
CA ARG A 143 -2.94 -36.06 -12.33
C ARG A 143 -4.01 -36.79 -13.14
N GLY A 144 -4.52 -36.11 -14.16
CA GLY A 144 -5.56 -36.68 -15.02
C GLY A 144 -6.02 -35.68 -16.06
N VAL A 145 -5.61 -35.93 -17.30
CA VAL A 145 -6.00 -35.25 -18.54
C VAL A 145 -5.33 -33.89 -18.76
N ILE A 146 -4.29 -33.89 -19.61
CA ILE A 146 -3.82 -32.69 -20.32
C ILE A 146 -4.97 -32.25 -21.23
N LYS A 147 -5.85 -31.38 -20.72
CA LYS A 147 -6.72 -30.58 -21.58
C LYS A 147 -5.90 -29.41 -22.09
N GLN A 148 -5.99 -29.18 -23.39
CA GLN A 148 -5.43 -28.02 -24.09
C GLN A 148 -5.70 -26.77 -23.24
N GLU A 149 -4.63 -26.16 -22.75
CA GLU A 149 -4.71 -25.01 -21.88
C GLU A 149 -5.31 -23.83 -22.66
N ASP A 150 -6.39 -23.25 -22.14
CA ASP A 150 -7.00 -22.05 -22.69
C ASP A 150 -5.94 -20.93 -22.75
N GLU A 151 -5.79 -20.26 -23.90
CA GLU A 151 -4.80 -19.21 -24.11
C GLU A 151 -4.94 -18.08 -23.06
N GLU A 152 -6.17 -17.81 -22.63
CA GLU A 152 -6.47 -16.81 -21.60
C GLU A 152 -5.99 -17.28 -20.21
N ALA A 153 -6.11 -18.58 -19.92
CA ALA A 153 -5.61 -19.15 -18.68
C ALA A 153 -4.07 -19.18 -18.65
N ALA A 154 -3.43 -19.46 -19.78
CA ALA A 154 -1.97 -19.38 -19.92
C ALA A 154 -1.49 -17.93 -19.72
N ARG A 155 -2.20 -16.97 -20.31
CA ARG A 155 -1.91 -15.53 -20.15
C ARG A 155 -2.06 -15.09 -18.71
N GLU A 156 -3.15 -15.45 -18.04
CA GLU A 156 -3.35 -15.14 -16.63
C GLU A 156 -2.22 -15.70 -15.77
N ARG A 157 -1.79 -16.94 -16.01
CA ARG A 157 -0.68 -17.54 -15.26
C ARG A 157 0.63 -16.77 -15.43
N LEU A 158 0.93 -16.35 -16.65
CA LEU A 158 2.13 -15.58 -16.95
C LEU A 158 2.14 -14.24 -16.21
N LEU A 159 1.03 -13.48 -16.28
CA LEU A 159 0.92 -12.18 -15.63
C LEU A 159 0.98 -12.30 -14.10
N LEU A 160 0.34 -13.31 -13.53
CA LEU A 160 0.43 -13.60 -12.11
C LEU A 160 1.87 -13.99 -11.73
N SER A 161 2.59 -14.81 -12.50
CA SER A 161 4.01 -15.13 -12.21
C SER A 161 4.85 -13.87 -12.12
N ARG A 162 4.72 -12.97 -13.11
CA ARG A 162 5.44 -11.69 -13.14
C ARG A 162 5.12 -10.81 -11.93
N LEU A 163 3.85 -10.74 -11.54
CA LEU A 163 3.40 -10.01 -10.35
C LEU A 163 4.00 -10.61 -9.06
N GLY A 164 4.06 -11.94 -8.96
CA GLY A 164 4.66 -12.64 -7.83
C GLY A 164 6.17 -12.43 -7.72
N GLU A 165 6.88 -12.49 -8.84
CA GLU A 165 8.32 -12.21 -8.91
C GLU A 165 8.63 -10.76 -8.51
N SER A 166 7.79 -9.82 -8.95
CA SER A 166 7.90 -8.40 -8.55
C SER A 166 7.73 -8.20 -7.05
N PHE A 167 6.72 -8.85 -6.47
CA PHE A 167 6.51 -8.83 -5.02
C PHE A 167 7.68 -9.46 -4.25
N ASP A 168 8.21 -10.59 -4.72
CA ASP A 168 9.32 -11.28 -4.06
C ASP A 168 10.59 -10.41 -4.07
N ARG A 169 10.89 -9.74 -5.19
CA ARG A 169 12.00 -8.76 -5.27
C ARG A 169 11.83 -7.62 -4.29
N GLU A 170 10.61 -7.09 -4.13
CA GLU A 170 10.36 -6.02 -3.17
C GLU A 170 10.49 -6.49 -1.71
N VAL A 171 10.02 -7.71 -1.41
CA VAL A 171 10.25 -8.34 -0.10
C VAL A 171 11.75 -8.50 0.16
N GLU A 172 12.54 -8.90 -0.83
CA GLU A 172 14.01 -9.02 -0.71
C GLU A 172 14.68 -7.68 -0.49
N ARG A 173 14.29 -6.65 -1.24
CA ARG A 173 14.75 -5.28 -1.07
C ARG A 173 14.46 -4.77 0.35
N CYS A 174 13.25 -5.02 0.85
CA CYS A 174 12.87 -4.66 2.22
C CYS A 174 13.69 -5.43 3.27
N CYS A 175 13.93 -6.72 3.06
CA CYS A 175 14.74 -7.55 3.94
C CYS A 175 16.21 -7.10 3.96
N TRP A 176 16.78 -6.74 2.81
CA TRP A 176 18.14 -6.21 2.72
C TRP A 176 18.26 -4.86 3.45
N ARG A 177 17.28 -3.96 3.25
CA ARG A 177 17.23 -2.68 3.98
C ARG A 177 17.16 -2.89 5.48
N LEU A 178 16.38 -3.88 5.94
CA LEU A 178 16.26 -4.21 7.35
C LEU A 178 17.61 -4.63 7.96
N ASP A 179 18.42 -5.40 7.24
CA ASP A 179 19.74 -5.83 7.69
C ASP A 179 20.74 -4.66 7.77
N ALA A 180 20.51 -3.59 7.00
CA ALA A 180 21.32 -2.38 7.03
C ALA A 180 20.94 -1.41 8.17
N VAL A 181 19.82 -1.64 8.88
CA VAL A 181 19.38 -0.77 9.99
C VAL A 181 20.27 -1.01 11.22
N PRO A 182 20.77 0.06 11.89
CA PRO A 182 21.53 -0.08 13.13
C PRO A 182 20.81 -0.91 14.20
N THR A 183 21.57 -1.70 14.96
CA THR A 183 21.01 -2.61 15.98
C THR A 183 20.21 -1.85 17.03
N GLU A 184 20.67 -0.66 17.41
CA GLU A 184 20.02 0.22 18.36
C GLU A 184 18.62 0.60 17.88
N THR A 185 18.49 1.00 16.61
CA THR A 185 17.19 1.33 16.00
C THR A 185 16.28 0.11 15.94
N LEU A 186 16.82 -1.07 15.60
CA LEU A 186 16.05 -2.32 15.59
C LEU A 186 15.57 -2.71 17.00
N GLN A 187 16.35 -2.44 18.04
CA GLN A 187 15.94 -2.67 19.43
C GLN A 187 14.80 -1.74 19.86
N TRP A 188 14.81 -0.49 19.40
CA TRP A 188 13.69 0.42 19.61
C TRP A 188 12.43 -0.03 18.86
N LEU A 189 12.56 -0.46 17.60
CA LEU A 189 11.46 -0.98 16.79
C LEU A 189 10.84 -2.26 17.36
N ALA A 190 11.63 -3.11 18.00
CA ALA A 190 11.13 -4.31 18.67
C ALA A 190 10.40 -4.03 19.99
N SER A 191 10.52 -2.82 20.53
CA SER A 191 9.88 -2.49 21.80
C SER A 191 8.41 -2.17 21.63
N ILE A 192 7.59 -2.70 22.53
CA ILE A 192 6.18 -2.32 22.67
C ILE A 192 6.01 -0.98 23.42
N THR A 193 7.10 -0.37 23.90
CA THR A 193 7.09 0.85 24.72
C THR A 193 8.07 1.87 24.15
N SER A 194 7.64 3.11 23.98
CA SER A 194 8.46 4.20 23.41
C SER A 194 9.61 4.68 24.31
N MET A 195 9.68 4.21 25.56
CA MET A 195 10.62 4.71 26.57
C MET A 195 11.77 3.74 26.87
N THR A 196 11.71 2.51 26.38
CA THR A 196 12.71 1.48 26.68
C THR A 196 12.98 0.63 25.46
N PRO A 197 14.23 0.45 25.02
CA PRO A 197 14.56 -0.45 23.92
C PRO A 197 14.36 -1.91 24.33
N SER A 198 14.01 -2.76 23.36
CA SER A 198 13.98 -4.21 23.55
C SER A 198 15.40 -4.76 23.66
N GLY A 199 15.61 -5.78 24.50
CA GLY A 199 16.89 -6.49 24.55
C GLY A 199 17.18 -7.33 23.29
N VAL A 200 16.16 -7.59 22.46
CA VAL A 200 16.27 -8.32 21.20
C VAL A 200 15.94 -7.36 20.05
N PRO A 201 16.82 -7.20 19.05
CA PRO A 201 16.53 -6.36 17.89
C PRO A 201 15.38 -6.93 17.07
N PHE A 202 14.58 -6.03 16.48
CA PHE A 202 13.59 -6.38 15.48
C PHE A 202 14.31 -7.03 14.29
N GLY A 203 13.77 -8.13 13.78
CA GLY A 203 14.44 -8.88 12.74
C GLY A 203 13.48 -9.80 12.00
N ARG A 204 14.02 -10.44 10.96
CA ARG A 204 13.30 -11.44 10.18
C ARG A 204 12.78 -12.55 11.10
N LYS A 205 11.61 -13.13 10.80
CA LYS A 205 11.18 -14.35 11.51
C LYS A 205 12.18 -15.46 11.19
N GLY A 206 12.90 -15.93 12.22
CA GLY A 206 14.14 -16.72 12.09
C GLY A 206 14.03 -18.14 11.49
N LYS A 207 13.00 -18.47 10.71
CA LYS A 207 12.92 -19.70 9.93
C LYS A 207 12.58 -19.35 8.48
N GLU A 208 13.37 -19.86 7.54
CA GLU A 208 13.17 -19.69 6.10
C GLU A 208 11.75 -20.10 5.66
N GLU A 209 11.21 -21.17 6.25
CA GLU A 209 9.82 -21.61 6.08
C GLU A 209 8.78 -20.50 6.37
N SER A 210 9.05 -19.63 7.35
CA SER A 210 8.16 -18.51 7.69
C SER A 210 8.19 -17.39 6.64
N MET A 211 9.34 -17.16 6.01
CA MET A 211 9.47 -16.19 4.92
C MET A 211 8.81 -16.70 3.64
N THR A 212 8.96 -18.00 3.34
CA THR A 212 8.24 -18.66 2.24
C THR A 212 6.73 -18.59 2.43
N GLN A 213 6.25 -18.81 3.66
CA GLN A 213 4.82 -18.65 3.97
C GLN A 213 4.36 -17.21 3.81
N TYR A 214 5.15 -16.22 4.26
CA TYR A 214 4.83 -14.80 4.12
C TYR A 214 4.73 -14.38 2.65
N ARG A 215 5.72 -14.75 1.82
CA ARG A 215 5.71 -14.51 0.37
C ARG A 215 4.47 -15.12 -0.28
N SER A 216 4.16 -16.38 0.03
CA SER A 216 2.97 -17.08 -0.46
C SER A 216 1.64 -16.41 -0.08
N VAL A 217 1.54 -15.84 1.13
CA VAL A 217 0.36 -15.07 1.54
C VAL A 217 0.26 -13.76 0.77
N GLY A 218 1.36 -13.02 0.63
CA GLY A 218 1.40 -11.75 -0.11
C GLY A 218 1.07 -11.92 -1.59
N GLN A 219 1.63 -12.94 -2.24
CA GLN A 219 1.33 -13.30 -3.63
C GLN A 219 -0.16 -13.62 -3.82
N ARG A 220 -0.76 -14.43 -2.92
CA ARG A 220 -2.21 -14.72 -2.95
C ARG A 220 -3.05 -13.46 -2.82
N TYR A 221 -2.68 -12.56 -1.91
CA TYR A 221 -3.38 -11.29 -1.73
C TYR A 221 -3.32 -10.41 -2.98
N LEU A 222 -2.13 -10.18 -3.55
CA LEU A 222 -1.98 -9.36 -4.76
C LEU A 222 -2.70 -9.97 -5.97
N SER A 223 -2.67 -11.30 -6.10
CA SER A 223 -3.42 -12.01 -7.13
C SER A 223 -4.91 -11.78 -7.03
N PHE A 224 -5.44 -11.88 -5.81
CA PHE A 224 -6.84 -11.63 -5.55
C PHE A 224 -7.21 -10.19 -5.89
N CYS A 225 -6.39 -9.21 -5.52
CA CYS A 225 -6.59 -7.81 -5.87
C CYS A 225 -6.57 -7.58 -7.39
N TRP A 226 -5.61 -8.16 -8.10
CA TRP A 226 -5.51 -8.05 -9.56
C TRP A 226 -6.71 -8.72 -10.27
N LYS A 227 -7.13 -9.91 -9.84
CA LYS A 227 -8.34 -10.57 -10.35
C LYS A 227 -9.59 -9.73 -10.08
N ALA A 228 -9.66 -9.07 -8.93
CA ALA A 228 -10.78 -8.19 -8.57
C ALA A 228 -10.80 -6.94 -9.45
N TYR A 229 -9.63 -6.41 -9.77
CA TYR A 229 -9.48 -5.32 -10.74
C TYR A 229 -10.01 -5.72 -12.12
N ARG A 230 -9.65 -6.93 -12.61
CA ARG A 230 -10.08 -7.43 -13.93
C ARG A 230 -11.60 -7.57 -14.11
N ILE A 231 -12.33 -7.95 -13.06
CA ILE A 231 -13.79 -8.10 -13.13
C ILE A 231 -14.55 -6.78 -12.93
N GLY A 232 -13.85 -5.73 -12.54
CA GLY A 232 -14.44 -4.42 -12.27
C GLY A 232 -14.86 -4.22 -10.82
N ARG A 233 -14.90 -2.95 -10.40
CA ARG A 233 -15.04 -2.56 -8.99
C ARG A 233 -16.40 -2.94 -8.41
N GLU A 234 -17.45 -2.74 -9.18
CA GLU A 234 -18.83 -3.08 -8.82
C GLU A 234 -19.00 -4.60 -8.69
N GLU A 235 -18.41 -5.36 -9.62
CA GLU A 235 -18.52 -6.82 -9.62
C GLU A 235 -17.72 -7.46 -8.47
N ALA A 236 -16.54 -6.93 -8.16
CA ALA A 236 -15.75 -7.35 -7.00
C ALA A 236 -16.50 -7.13 -5.67
N LEU A 237 -17.24 -6.02 -5.55
CA LEU A 237 -18.08 -5.75 -4.38
C LEU A 237 -19.27 -6.72 -4.29
N GLN A 238 -19.92 -7.00 -5.42
CA GLN A 238 -21.07 -7.90 -5.48
C GLN A 238 -20.66 -9.34 -5.20
N ARG A 239 -19.66 -9.87 -5.92
CA ARG A 239 -19.24 -11.27 -5.83
C ARG A 239 -18.40 -11.58 -4.60
N TRP A 240 -17.48 -10.70 -4.23
CA TRP A 240 -16.46 -11.02 -3.22
C TRP A 240 -16.50 -10.13 -1.98
N ALA A 241 -17.46 -9.20 -1.90
CA ALA A 241 -17.60 -8.25 -0.79
C ALA A 241 -16.40 -7.30 -0.61
N VAL A 242 -15.61 -7.10 -1.67
CA VAL A 242 -14.41 -6.26 -1.61
C VAL A 242 -14.71 -4.90 -2.18
N ARG A 243 -14.31 -3.85 -1.46
CA ARG A 243 -14.40 -2.48 -1.93
C ARG A 243 -13.02 -1.85 -1.92
N PHE A 244 -12.58 -1.39 -3.08
CA PHE A 244 -11.37 -0.58 -3.22
C PHE A 244 -11.72 0.90 -3.13
N THR A 245 -10.82 1.70 -2.54
CA THR A 245 -10.85 3.16 -2.66
C THR A 245 -10.43 3.60 -4.06
N ASP A 246 -10.59 4.88 -4.38
CA ASP A 246 -10.15 5.42 -5.68
C ASP A 246 -8.64 5.30 -5.85
N GLU A 247 -7.89 5.54 -4.76
CA GLU A 247 -6.44 5.44 -4.71
C GLU A 247 -5.97 3.99 -4.87
N GLN A 248 -6.60 3.05 -4.14
CA GLN A 248 -6.33 1.61 -4.30
C GLN A 248 -6.57 1.14 -5.73
N TRP A 249 -7.63 1.64 -6.35
CA TRP A 249 -7.99 1.27 -7.71
C TRP A 249 -7.04 1.87 -8.75
N SER A 250 -6.57 3.10 -8.54
CA SER A 250 -5.56 3.73 -9.38
C SER A 250 -4.24 2.94 -9.32
N LEU A 251 -3.80 2.56 -8.13
CA LEU A 251 -2.59 1.74 -7.97
C LEU A 251 -2.73 0.36 -8.62
N LEU A 252 -3.93 -0.25 -8.53
CA LEU A 252 -4.21 -1.50 -9.25
C LEU A 252 -4.25 -1.31 -10.77
N HIS A 253 -4.70 -0.15 -11.25
CA HIS A 253 -4.63 0.23 -12.66
C HIS A 253 -3.17 0.34 -13.13
N ASP A 254 -2.31 1.00 -12.35
CA ASP A 254 -0.89 1.13 -12.67
C ASP A 254 -0.21 -0.25 -12.73
N ILE A 255 -0.47 -1.13 -11.75
CA ILE A 255 0.02 -2.52 -11.77
C ILE A 255 -0.47 -3.25 -13.04
N ALA A 256 -1.75 -3.10 -13.40
CA ALA A 256 -2.31 -3.77 -14.57
C ALA A 256 -1.69 -3.26 -15.88
N GLU A 257 -1.50 -1.95 -16.03
CA GLU A 257 -0.85 -1.34 -17.19
C GLU A 257 0.60 -1.83 -17.35
N GLU A 258 1.40 -1.83 -16.27
CA GLU A 258 2.79 -2.31 -16.33
C GLU A 258 2.89 -3.82 -16.63
N LEU A 259 1.94 -4.62 -16.14
CA LEU A 259 1.87 -6.04 -16.46
C LEU A 259 1.58 -6.27 -17.95
N GLU A 260 0.77 -5.42 -18.58
CA GLU A 260 0.32 -5.59 -19.97
C GLU A 260 1.20 -4.93 -21.04
N ARG A 261 2.18 -4.09 -20.66
CA ARG A 261 3.06 -3.33 -21.57
C ARG A 261 4.00 -4.17 -22.47
N ASP A 262 4.11 -5.49 -22.29
CA ASP A 262 4.94 -6.38 -23.14
C ASP A 262 4.35 -6.72 -24.52
N ARG A 263 3.24 -6.10 -24.94
CA ARG A 263 2.76 -6.23 -26.31
C ARG A 263 3.62 -5.38 -27.27
N VAL A 264 4.65 -6.01 -27.87
CA VAL A 264 5.07 -5.97 -29.30
C VAL A 264 6.48 -6.61 -29.40
N PRO A 265 6.59 -7.75 -30.10
CA PRO A 265 7.21 -7.71 -31.41
C PRO A 265 6.17 -8.15 -32.44
N SER A 266 5.52 -7.18 -33.08
CA SER A 266 4.80 -7.45 -34.32
C SER A 266 5.85 -7.81 -35.36
N SER A 267 5.73 -9.02 -35.88
CA SER A 267 6.46 -9.51 -37.04
C SER A 267 6.44 -8.47 -38.17
N HIS A 268 7.52 -7.71 -38.31
CA HIS A 268 7.88 -7.14 -39.60
C HIS A 268 9.26 -7.68 -39.95
N ASP A 269 9.20 -8.66 -40.84
CA ASP A 269 10.21 -9.09 -41.78
C ASP A 269 11.31 -8.02 -42.01
N SER A 270 12.50 -8.29 -41.50
CA SER A 270 13.73 -7.89 -42.16
C SER A 270 14.64 -9.12 -42.23
N GLY A 271 14.39 -9.95 -43.24
CA GLY A 271 15.33 -10.97 -43.66
C GLY A 271 16.73 -10.39 -43.90
N PHE A 272 17.72 -10.90 -43.18
CA PHE A 272 19.08 -10.98 -43.69
C PHE A 272 19.83 -12.16 -43.08
N PHE A 273 20.38 -13.00 -43.95
CA PHE A 273 21.00 -14.30 -43.70
C PHE A 273 22.34 -14.23 -42.96
N SER A 274 22.55 -15.13 -42.00
CA SER A 274 23.68 -16.08 -41.96
C SER A 274 23.40 -17.08 -40.82
N GLY A 275 23.18 -18.38 -41.02
CA GLY A 275 23.85 -19.27 -41.95
C GLY A 275 25.12 -19.83 -41.31
N ARG A 276 25.00 -20.68 -40.27
CA ARG A 276 26.02 -21.69 -40.00
C ARG A 276 25.47 -22.92 -39.28
N GLU A 277 25.56 -23.99 -40.05
CA GLU A 277 25.28 -25.41 -39.83
C GLU A 277 25.60 -25.95 -38.42
N ARG A 278 24.63 -26.70 -37.87
CA ARG A 278 24.85 -27.71 -36.83
C ARG A 278 25.40 -28.97 -37.48
N GLN A 279 26.51 -29.50 -36.95
CA GLN A 279 26.93 -30.88 -37.17
C GLN A 279 26.46 -31.74 -36.00
N ALA A 280 25.80 -32.84 -36.36
CA ALA A 280 25.31 -33.91 -35.50
C ALA A 280 26.42 -34.93 -35.15
N LYS A 281 26.22 -35.63 -34.03
CA LYS A 281 26.62 -37.03 -33.72
C LYS A 281 25.72 -37.46 -32.55
N ASP A 282 24.69 -38.30 -32.77
CA ASP A 282 24.70 -39.78 -32.90
C ASP A 282 25.11 -40.44 -31.57
N GLN A 283 24.14 -41.03 -30.82
CA GLN A 283 23.75 -42.48 -30.80
C GLN A 283 24.56 -43.24 -29.72
N ASP A 284 24.10 -44.15 -28.85
CA ASP A 284 23.05 -45.19 -28.82
C ASP A 284 22.83 -45.66 -27.33
N GLU A 285 21.61 -46.05 -26.91
CA GLU A 285 21.08 -47.43 -26.65
C GLU A 285 21.65 -48.16 -25.41
N ASP A 286 20.86 -48.31 -24.33
CA ASP A 286 20.25 -49.57 -23.79
C ASP A 286 20.98 -49.93 -22.46
N GLU A 287 20.45 -50.55 -21.39
CA GLU A 287 19.45 -51.59 -21.19
C GLU A 287 19.12 -51.69 -19.66
N ASP A 288 17.85 -51.91 -19.33
CA ASP A 288 17.19 -52.62 -18.21
C ASP A 288 17.89 -53.00 -16.88
N GLY A 289 17.14 -52.83 -15.76
CA GLY A 289 17.39 -53.56 -14.50
C GLY A 289 16.60 -53.06 -13.28
N ASP A 290 15.53 -53.79 -12.91
CA ASP A 290 14.63 -53.57 -11.76
C ASP A 290 15.30 -53.60 -10.37
N GLY A 291 14.75 -52.83 -9.42
CA GLY A 291 15.02 -52.99 -7.98
C GLY A 291 14.37 -51.93 -7.09
N ASP A 292 13.29 -52.31 -6.39
CA ASP A 292 12.68 -51.58 -5.26
C ASP A 292 13.72 -51.25 -4.17
N GLY A 293 13.63 -50.04 -3.60
CA GLY A 293 14.48 -49.61 -2.48
C GLY A 293 14.35 -48.12 -2.16
N ASP A 294 13.31 -47.80 -1.41
CA ASP A 294 13.18 -46.71 -0.44
C ASP A 294 14.50 -46.24 0.20
N ASP A 295 14.91 -45.00 -0.11
CA ASP A 295 15.45 -44.04 0.86
C ASP A 295 15.59 -42.64 0.24
N TYR A 296 15.17 -41.62 0.99
CA TYR A 296 15.37 -40.21 0.66
C TYR A 296 16.86 -39.88 0.84
N GLN A 297 17.62 -39.91 -0.26
CA GLN A 297 18.95 -39.32 -0.33
C GLN A 297 18.92 -38.08 -1.23
N ASP A 298 19.05 -36.97 -0.54
CA ASP A 298 19.36 -35.64 -1.05
C ASP A 298 20.86 -35.61 -1.36
N ASP A 299 21.21 -35.78 -2.63
CA ASP A 299 22.56 -35.53 -3.13
C ASP A 299 22.44 -34.89 -4.52
N ASN A 300 22.57 -33.57 -4.58
CA ASN A 300 23.22 -32.93 -5.72
C ASN A 300 24.02 -31.70 -5.25
N ASP A 301 25.17 -31.98 -4.65
CA ASP A 301 26.34 -31.13 -4.82
C ASP A 301 26.78 -31.20 -6.29
N SER A 302 26.67 -30.07 -6.98
CA SER A 302 27.52 -29.75 -8.12
C SER A 302 27.83 -28.27 -8.04
N ASP A 303 28.93 -28.02 -7.33
CA ASP A 303 29.72 -26.80 -7.39
C ASP A 303 30.19 -26.57 -8.83
N GLU A 304 29.91 -25.38 -9.38
CA GLU A 304 30.88 -24.54 -10.10
C GLU A 304 30.15 -23.39 -10.82
N GLY A 305 30.46 -22.16 -10.40
CA GLY A 305 30.40 -21.00 -11.28
C GLY A 305 29.79 -19.74 -10.71
N GLU A 306 30.44 -19.11 -9.72
CA GLU A 306 30.35 -17.67 -9.53
C GLU A 306 30.69 -16.96 -10.85
N GLN A 307 29.66 -16.46 -11.54
CA GLN A 307 29.76 -15.24 -12.32
C GLN A 307 28.71 -14.29 -11.76
N GLY A 308 29.18 -13.31 -11.00
CA GLY A 308 28.39 -12.17 -10.59
C GLY A 308 27.91 -11.44 -11.85
N ASP A 309 26.64 -11.64 -12.18
CA ASP A 309 25.91 -10.74 -13.04
C ASP A 309 25.27 -9.70 -12.11
N GLU A 310 25.96 -8.57 -11.93
CA GLU A 310 25.32 -7.32 -11.51
C GLU A 310 24.35 -6.91 -12.64
N GLY A 311 23.24 -7.64 -12.71
CA GLY A 311 22.26 -7.52 -13.78
C GLY A 311 21.47 -6.25 -13.62
N MET A 312 21.76 -5.26 -14.48
CA MET A 312 20.84 -4.17 -14.81
C MET A 312 19.42 -4.72 -14.96
N THR A 313 18.55 -4.42 -14.00
CA THR A 313 17.12 -4.68 -14.12
C THR A 313 16.60 -3.89 -15.33
N SER A 314 15.74 -4.51 -16.14
CA SER A 314 15.15 -3.78 -17.26
C SER A 314 14.32 -2.61 -16.72
N PRO A 315 14.27 -1.44 -17.41
CA PRO A 315 13.48 -0.29 -16.95
C PRO A 315 11.99 -0.59 -16.69
N LEU A 316 11.47 -1.65 -17.32
CA LEU A 316 10.09 -2.15 -17.16
C LEU A 316 9.89 -2.96 -15.87
N GLN A 317 10.89 -3.74 -15.44
CA GLN A 317 10.84 -4.45 -14.15
C GLN A 317 10.86 -3.46 -12.98
N ASP A 318 11.62 -2.36 -13.09
CA ASP A 318 11.65 -1.31 -12.07
C ASP A 318 10.30 -0.59 -11.92
N ALA A 319 9.57 -0.36 -13.01
CA ALA A 319 8.26 0.29 -12.98
C ALA A 319 7.19 -0.56 -12.29
N LEU A 320 7.13 -1.85 -12.64
CA LEU A 320 6.23 -2.81 -11.99
C LEU A 320 6.56 -2.95 -10.49
N ASP A 321 7.85 -3.08 -10.14
CA ASP A 321 8.30 -3.21 -8.75
C ASP A 321 7.91 -1.96 -7.93
N ARG A 322 7.99 -0.75 -8.50
CA ARG A 322 7.51 0.48 -7.86
C ARG A 322 5.99 0.46 -7.63
N ALA A 323 5.21 0.06 -8.63
CA ALA A 323 3.75 0.00 -8.51
C ALA A 323 3.32 -1.02 -7.44
N VAL A 324 3.97 -2.19 -7.39
CA VAL A 324 3.74 -3.21 -6.35
C VAL A 324 4.11 -2.70 -4.95
N PHE A 325 5.23 -1.97 -4.83
CA PHE A 325 5.65 -1.34 -3.57
C PHE A 325 4.63 -0.31 -3.06
N GLN A 326 4.14 0.57 -3.94
CA GLN A 326 3.14 1.59 -3.60
C GLN A 326 1.83 0.97 -3.14
N MET A 327 1.33 -0.05 -3.85
CA MET A 327 0.12 -0.77 -3.45
C MET A 327 0.29 -1.47 -2.09
N SER A 328 1.48 -2.01 -1.82
CA SER A 328 1.78 -2.74 -0.58
C SER A 328 2.02 -1.83 0.63
N SER A 329 2.38 -0.56 0.43
CA SER A 329 2.69 0.43 1.50
C SER A 329 1.54 1.41 1.81
N LEU A 330 0.40 1.26 1.14
CA LEU A 330 -0.72 2.20 1.19
C LEU A 330 -1.27 2.50 2.60
N SER A 331 -1.20 1.56 3.56
CA SER A 331 -1.66 1.82 4.93
C SER A 331 -0.84 2.89 5.65
N GLN A 332 0.44 3.01 5.34
CA GLN A 332 1.31 4.06 5.87
C GLN A 332 1.02 5.39 5.19
N LEU A 333 0.83 5.38 3.86
CA LEU A 333 0.45 6.55 3.08
C LEU A 333 -0.87 7.17 3.58
N ASN A 334 -1.88 6.35 3.85
CA ASN A 334 -3.18 6.78 4.37
C ASN A 334 -3.08 7.44 5.77
N ALA A 335 -2.18 6.97 6.63
CA ALA A 335 -1.99 7.56 7.95
C ALA A 335 -1.31 8.93 7.86
N GLU A 336 -0.28 9.06 7.02
CA GLU A 336 0.41 10.35 6.82
C GLU A 336 -0.48 11.37 6.10
N HIS A 337 -1.27 10.94 5.11
CA HIS A 337 -2.27 11.79 4.45
C HIS A 337 -3.32 12.31 5.45
N ALA A 338 -3.77 11.47 6.39
CA ALA A 338 -4.70 11.87 7.44
C ALA A 338 -4.07 12.90 8.38
N GLN A 339 -2.84 12.66 8.86
CA GLN A 339 -2.13 13.61 9.73
C GLN A 339 -1.92 14.97 9.06
N VAL A 340 -1.48 14.98 7.80
CA VAL A 340 -1.29 16.21 7.02
C VAL A 340 -2.62 16.95 6.82
N SER A 341 -3.68 16.23 6.46
CA SER A 341 -5.02 16.80 6.28
C SER A 341 -5.58 17.38 7.59
N ASP A 342 -5.29 16.74 8.72
CA ASP A 342 -5.73 17.21 10.03
C ASP A 342 -5.03 18.51 10.45
N ILE A 343 -3.74 18.70 10.13
CA ILE A 343 -3.06 19.98 10.35
C ILE A 343 -3.70 21.09 9.52
N VAL A 344 -3.95 20.85 8.23
CA VAL A 344 -4.54 21.85 7.35
C VAL A 344 -5.98 22.17 7.79
N ARG A 345 -6.79 21.16 8.13
CA ARG A 345 -8.14 21.41 8.67
C ARG A 345 -8.09 22.20 9.97
N GLY A 346 -7.22 21.81 10.90
CA GLY A 346 -7.05 22.47 12.18
C GLY A 346 -6.60 23.93 12.03
N PHE A 347 -5.68 24.21 11.11
CA PHE A 347 -5.27 25.57 10.76
C PHE A 347 -6.47 26.44 10.36
N HIS A 348 -7.34 25.92 9.48
CA HIS A 348 -8.53 26.67 9.06
C HIS A 348 -9.51 26.90 10.21
N GLU A 349 -9.86 25.83 10.94
CA GLU A 349 -10.80 25.89 12.05
C GLU A 349 -10.31 26.79 13.18
N TYR A 350 -8.99 26.91 13.36
CA TYR A 350 -8.39 27.75 14.39
C TYR A 350 -8.77 29.22 14.27
N PHE A 351 -8.90 29.75 13.05
CA PHE A 351 -9.36 31.14 12.84
C PHE A 351 -10.84 31.34 13.22
N SER A 352 -11.61 30.27 13.40
CA SER A 352 -12.98 30.34 13.92
C SER A 352 -13.03 30.49 15.45
N SER A 353 -11.88 30.34 16.13
CA SER A 353 -11.76 30.56 17.57
C SER A 353 -11.57 32.06 17.90
N PRO A 354 -11.88 32.51 19.13
CA PRO A 354 -11.67 33.90 19.52
C PRO A 354 -10.17 34.28 19.52
N PRO A 355 -9.79 35.46 19.00
CA PRO A 355 -8.41 35.95 19.09
C PRO A 355 -8.03 36.25 20.56
N PRO A 356 -6.73 36.27 20.90
CA PRO A 356 -5.56 36.16 20.01
C PRO A 356 -5.13 34.73 19.70
N PHE A 357 -4.56 34.54 18.50
CA PHE A 357 -4.12 33.24 17.97
C PHE A 357 -2.72 32.84 18.48
N LYS A 358 -2.60 32.49 19.76
CA LYS A 358 -1.31 32.18 20.41
C LYS A 358 -0.76 30.78 20.16
N GLU A 359 -1.59 29.84 19.71
CA GLU A 359 -1.22 28.44 19.47
C GLU A 359 -0.99 28.15 17.99
N GLY A 360 -0.72 29.18 17.19
CA GLY A 360 -0.52 29.06 15.74
C GLY A 360 0.65 28.15 15.34
N GLU A 361 1.66 28.04 16.21
CA GLU A 361 2.84 27.16 16.05
C GLU A 361 2.49 25.66 16.02
N ARG A 362 1.28 25.29 16.46
CA ARG A 362 0.76 23.92 16.35
C ARG A 362 0.42 23.54 14.92
N PHE A 363 0.17 24.52 14.06
CA PHE A 363 -0.27 24.30 12.69
C PHE A 363 0.77 24.73 11.66
N ALA A 364 1.52 25.79 11.93
CA ALA A 364 2.45 26.39 10.98
C ALA A 364 3.80 26.70 11.62
N LEU A 365 4.85 26.71 10.80
CA LEU A 365 6.17 27.18 11.22
C LEU A 365 6.12 28.71 11.38
N PRO A 366 6.53 29.27 12.53
CA PRO A 366 6.52 30.71 12.80
C PRO A 366 7.12 31.56 11.65
N HIS A 367 8.27 31.14 11.15
CA HIS A 367 9.00 31.81 10.08
C HIS A 367 8.64 31.32 8.67
N GLY A 368 7.69 30.40 8.53
CA GLY A 368 7.17 29.99 7.23
C GLY A 368 6.48 31.15 6.52
N LEU A 369 6.36 31.08 5.20
CA LEU A 369 5.86 32.20 4.39
C LEU A 369 4.43 31.96 3.90
N ILE A 370 3.58 32.97 4.07
CA ILE A 370 2.22 32.99 3.54
C ILE A 370 2.09 34.09 2.50
N THR A 371 1.62 33.72 1.30
CA THR A 371 1.36 34.63 0.17
C THR A 371 -0.13 34.65 -0.12
N VAL A 372 -0.79 35.76 0.21
CA VAL A 372 -2.24 35.90 0.11
C VAL A 372 -2.63 37.22 -0.59
N PRO A 373 -3.73 37.23 -1.35
CA PRO A 373 -4.25 38.45 -1.97
C PRO A 373 -4.93 39.33 -0.93
N PHE A 374 -4.70 40.64 -1.01
CA PHE A 374 -5.45 41.67 -0.32
C PHE A 374 -6.19 42.57 -1.33
N PRO A 375 -7.20 43.32 -0.89
CA PRO A 375 -7.77 44.39 -1.69
C PRO A 375 -6.67 45.33 -2.23
N PRO A 376 -6.82 45.88 -3.44
CA PRO A 376 -5.81 46.78 -4.03
C PRO A 376 -5.45 47.96 -3.11
N GLU A 377 -6.42 48.52 -2.38
CA GLU A 377 -6.20 49.57 -1.38
C GLU A 377 -5.34 49.15 -0.18
N MET A 378 -5.21 47.84 0.07
CA MET A 378 -4.38 47.26 1.14
C MET A 378 -3.05 46.69 0.62
N GLY A 379 -2.68 46.98 -0.63
CA GLY A 379 -1.39 46.60 -1.20
C GLY A 379 -1.42 45.40 -2.15
N GLY A 380 -2.60 44.82 -2.44
CA GLY A 380 -2.72 43.72 -3.41
C GLY A 380 -2.11 42.42 -2.87
N LEU A 381 -1.33 41.72 -3.69
CA LEU A 381 -0.68 40.47 -3.26
C LEU A 381 0.42 40.75 -2.24
N LYS A 382 0.39 40.09 -1.08
CA LYS A 382 1.39 40.27 -0.02
C LYS A 382 1.94 38.91 0.43
N THR A 383 3.23 38.90 0.70
CA THR A 383 3.92 37.80 1.39
C THR A 383 4.38 38.27 2.77
N GLU A 384 4.14 37.46 3.81
CA GLU A 384 4.57 37.70 5.19
C GLU A 384 4.86 36.38 5.92
N SER A 385 5.40 36.45 7.14
CA SER A 385 5.59 35.26 7.98
C SER A 385 4.27 34.81 8.62
N PHE A 386 4.17 33.56 9.07
CA PHE A 386 3.00 33.09 9.83
C PHE A 386 2.82 33.86 11.14
N ASP A 387 3.90 34.21 11.85
CA ASP A 387 3.83 35.03 13.06
C ASP A 387 3.20 36.40 12.80
N ASP A 388 3.69 37.12 11.78
CA ASP A 388 3.16 38.42 11.39
C ASP A 388 1.69 38.33 10.98
N MET A 389 1.33 37.25 10.28
CA MET A 389 -0.05 36.98 9.88
C MET A 389 -0.96 36.73 11.09
N TYR A 390 -0.54 35.90 12.06
CA TYR A 390 -1.33 35.65 13.27
C TYR A 390 -1.53 36.93 14.09
N GLU A 391 -0.50 37.77 14.24
CA GLU A 391 -0.61 39.05 14.92
C GLU A 391 -1.61 39.98 14.20
N ARG A 392 -1.46 40.12 12.88
CA ARG A 392 -2.31 40.97 12.05
C ARG A 392 -3.76 40.51 12.08
N VAL A 393 -4.03 39.23 11.83
CA VAL A 393 -5.39 38.67 11.78
C VAL A 393 -6.05 38.72 13.17
N SER A 394 -5.29 38.44 14.24
CA SER A 394 -5.77 38.61 15.62
C SER A 394 -6.24 40.05 15.87
N GLY A 395 -5.45 41.03 15.47
CA GLY A 395 -5.78 42.45 15.64
C GLY A 395 -7.00 42.90 14.82
N LEU A 396 -7.18 42.37 13.61
CA LEU A 396 -8.34 42.66 12.77
C LEU A 396 -9.63 42.08 13.35
N LEU A 397 -9.60 40.81 13.75
CA LEU A 397 -10.78 40.13 14.32
C LEU A 397 -11.14 40.69 15.70
N ALA A 398 -10.16 41.08 16.52
CA ALA A 398 -10.43 41.72 17.82
C ALA A 398 -11.20 43.05 17.64
N LYS A 399 -10.75 43.92 16.72
CA LYS A 399 -11.44 45.18 16.40
C LYS A 399 -12.86 44.95 15.86
N GLN A 400 -13.03 43.89 15.09
CA GLN A 400 -14.33 43.52 14.54
C GLN A 400 -15.29 43.03 15.64
N GLN A 401 -14.81 42.25 16.61
CA GLN A 401 -15.60 41.81 17.76
C GLN A 401 -16.03 42.96 18.69
N GLU A 402 -15.20 44.00 18.83
CA GLU A 402 -15.57 45.23 19.58
C GLU A 402 -16.77 45.95 18.95
N SER A 403 -16.98 45.81 17.63
CA SER A 403 -18.10 46.42 16.90
C SER A 403 -19.41 45.62 16.94
N GLY A 404 -19.41 44.44 17.58
CA GLY A 404 -20.57 43.57 17.80
C GLY A 404 -20.24 42.08 17.65
N PRO A 405 -21.06 41.17 18.21
CA PRO A 405 -20.84 39.73 18.04
C PRO A 405 -21.18 39.32 16.61
N THR A 406 -20.15 38.91 15.86
CA THR A 406 -20.29 38.21 14.59
C THR A 406 -19.41 36.97 14.67
N GLY A 407 -20.02 35.78 14.70
CA GLY A 407 -19.27 34.54 14.54
C GLY A 407 -18.53 34.59 13.21
N PHE A 408 -17.22 34.36 13.25
CA PHE A 408 -16.38 34.20 12.09
C PHE A 408 -16.11 32.71 11.93
N LYS A 409 -16.37 32.18 10.74
CA LYS A 409 -16.12 30.77 10.45
C LYS A 409 -15.22 30.65 9.24
N HIS A 410 -14.15 29.90 9.42
CA HIS A 410 -13.15 29.60 8.41
C HIS A 410 -12.95 28.09 8.37
N GLN A 411 -13.15 27.49 7.20
CA GLN A 411 -13.23 26.03 7.06
C GLN A 411 -12.80 25.60 5.66
N LEU A 412 -12.43 24.32 5.55
CA LEU A 412 -12.23 23.68 4.25
C LEU A 412 -13.56 23.60 3.47
N ALA A 413 -13.45 23.68 2.16
CA ALA A 413 -14.55 23.65 1.22
C ALA A 413 -14.15 22.87 -0.05
N GLU A 414 -15.04 22.81 -1.03
CA GLU A 414 -14.69 22.24 -2.34
C GLU A 414 -13.71 23.16 -3.10
N PRO A 415 -12.79 22.62 -3.93
CA PRO A 415 -12.55 21.21 -4.17
C PRO A 415 -11.93 20.51 -2.95
N ARG A 416 -12.26 19.23 -2.78
CA ARG A 416 -11.62 18.36 -1.78
C ARG A 416 -10.09 18.42 -1.89
N ALA A 417 -9.45 18.23 -0.74
CA ALA A 417 -8.01 18.21 -0.63
C ALA A 417 -7.40 17.12 -1.53
N ASP A 418 -6.51 17.54 -2.43
CA ASP A 418 -5.53 16.69 -3.10
C ASP A 418 -4.23 16.75 -2.29
N VAL A 419 -3.64 15.60 -1.95
CA VAL A 419 -2.58 15.48 -0.95
C VAL A 419 -1.39 14.70 -1.51
N TRP A 420 -0.20 15.29 -1.42
CA TRP A 420 1.07 14.64 -1.71
C TRP A 420 1.88 14.53 -0.43
N VAL A 421 2.49 13.37 -0.22
CA VAL A 421 3.41 13.15 0.91
C VAL A 421 4.65 12.43 0.39
N SER A 422 5.81 12.92 0.79
CA SER A 422 7.08 12.22 0.62
C SER A 422 7.98 12.51 1.80
N GLN A 423 8.14 11.51 2.67
CA GLN A 423 9.05 11.55 3.82
C GLN A 423 8.75 12.74 4.75
N ASN A 424 9.53 13.84 4.67
CA ASN A 424 9.40 15.03 5.54
C ASN A 424 8.83 16.25 4.81
N ILE A 425 8.29 16.09 3.61
CA ILE A 425 7.57 17.16 2.92
C ILE A 425 6.21 16.66 2.45
N ALA A 426 5.22 17.54 2.52
CA ALA A 426 3.89 17.29 2.01
C ALA A 426 3.31 18.54 1.36
N ALA A 427 2.37 18.34 0.45
CA ALA A 427 1.61 19.40 -0.20
C ALA A 427 0.12 19.07 -0.10
N VAL A 428 -0.71 20.09 0.16
CA VAL A 428 -2.16 19.97 0.22
C VAL A 428 -2.76 21.07 -0.62
N PHE A 429 -3.42 20.68 -1.70
CA PHE A 429 -4.14 21.57 -2.59
C PHE A 429 -5.62 21.47 -2.29
N VAL A 430 -6.23 22.52 -1.73
CA VAL A 430 -7.57 22.41 -1.14
C VAL A 430 -8.37 23.70 -1.26
N GLY A 431 -9.69 23.54 -1.39
CA GLY A 431 -10.64 24.65 -1.31
C GLY A 431 -10.91 25.08 0.14
N TRP A 432 -11.18 26.36 0.33
CA TRP A 432 -11.58 26.90 1.63
C TRP A 432 -12.59 28.03 1.50
N SER A 433 -13.32 28.26 2.59
CA SER A 433 -14.35 29.28 2.69
C SER A 433 -14.26 30.06 3.98
N ALA A 434 -14.64 31.35 3.92
CA ALA A 434 -14.92 32.16 5.09
C ALA A 434 -16.33 32.72 5.06
N SER A 435 -16.98 32.66 6.21
CA SER A 435 -18.33 33.18 6.43
C SER A 435 -18.41 33.96 7.73
N MET A 436 -19.37 34.87 7.78
CA MET A 436 -19.64 35.68 8.95
C MET A 436 -21.14 35.68 9.26
N ASP A 437 -21.49 35.60 10.54
CA ASP A 437 -22.87 35.65 10.99
C ASP A 437 -23.62 36.86 10.40
N GLY A 438 -24.78 36.60 9.81
CA GLY A 438 -25.64 37.62 9.20
C GLY A 438 -25.18 38.13 7.83
N ARG A 439 -23.98 37.77 7.34
CA ARG A 439 -23.49 38.11 5.99
C ARG A 439 -23.30 36.89 5.07
N GLY A 440 -23.37 35.67 5.62
CA GLY A 440 -23.14 34.46 4.84
C GLY A 440 -21.67 34.26 4.47
N GLU A 441 -21.41 33.37 3.52
CA GLU A 441 -20.09 33.17 2.91
C GLU A 441 -19.69 34.41 2.12
N PHE A 442 -18.46 34.88 2.29
CA PHE A 442 -17.95 36.07 1.61
C PHE A 442 -16.64 35.81 0.85
N ILE A 443 -15.96 34.69 1.11
CA ILE A 443 -14.82 34.20 0.32
C ILE A 443 -14.97 32.69 0.15
N HIS A 444 -14.72 32.23 -1.07
CA HIS A 444 -14.61 30.82 -1.41
C HIS A 444 -13.52 30.66 -2.49
N THR A 445 -12.43 29.96 -2.17
CA THR A 445 -11.24 29.94 -3.04
C THR A 445 -10.40 28.68 -2.82
N VAL A 446 -9.26 28.58 -3.49
CA VAL A 446 -8.33 27.46 -3.42
C VAL A 446 -6.95 27.96 -3.00
N HIS A 447 -6.25 27.17 -2.22
CA HIS A 447 -4.85 27.44 -1.91
C HIS A 447 -4.00 26.17 -1.91
N LEU A 448 -2.69 26.36 -1.89
CA LEU A 448 -1.72 25.32 -1.66
C LEU A 448 -1.07 25.53 -0.29
N CYS A 449 -1.17 24.53 0.58
CA CYS A 449 -0.37 24.43 1.79
C CYS A 449 0.80 23.48 1.52
N THR A 450 2.03 23.93 1.80
CA THR A 450 3.20 23.06 1.87
C THR A 450 3.59 22.85 3.32
N LEU A 451 3.85 21.61 3.70
CA LEU A 451 4.18 21.23 5.06
C LEU A 451 5.55 20.56 5.12
N HIS A 452 6.26 20.80 6.20
CA HIS A 452 7.44 20.05 6.57
C HIS A 452 7.19 19.27 7.87
N ARG A 453 7.82 18.10 7.95
CA ARG A 453 7.86 17.31 9.18
C ARG A 453 8.91 17.89 10.12
N GLN A 454 8.51 18.15 11.37
CA GLN A 454 9.44 18.48 12.45
C GLN A 454 9.90 17.20 13.17
N SER A 455 11.07 17.27 13.80
CA SER A 455 11.62 16.17 14.61
C SER A 455 10.75 15.91 15.84
N ASP A 456 10.56 14.63 16.16
CA ASP A 456 9.68 14.16 17.25
C ASP A 456 10.00 14.75 18.63
N ASP A 457 11.24 15.19 18.87
CA ASP A 457 11.69 15.78 20.14
C ASP A 457 11.04 17.13 20.49
N ILE A 458 10.39 17.80 19.53
CA ILE A 458 9.90 19.18 19.69
C ILE A 458 8.40 19.25 20.01
N LEU A 459 7.64 18.14 19.89
CA LEU A 459 6.20 18.23 19.74
C LEU A 459 5.39 17.64 20.90
N SER A 460 4.57 18.50 21.52
CA SER A 460 3.64 18.16 22.60
C SER A 460 2.29 17.61 22.10
N ASP A 461 1.98 17.73 20.80
CA ASP A 461 0.67 17.45 20.21
C ASP A 461 0.61 16.20 19.31
N GLY A 462 1.72 15.46 19.17
CA GLY A 462 1.78 14.15 18.54
C GLY A 462 1.66 14.12 17.00
N ASN A 463 1.37 15.25 16.34
CA ASN A 463 1.36 15.34 14.88
C ASN A 463 2.63 16.07 14.40
N PRO A 464 3.52 15.42 13.62
CA PRO A 464 4.82 15.98 13.29
C PRO A 464 4.81 17.06 12.20
N TRP A 465 3.68 17.30 11.55
CA TRP A 465 3.61 18.18 10.38
C TRP A 465 3.33 19.63 10.75
N ARG A 466 4.02 20.57 10.09
CA ARG A 466 3.77 22.01 10.19
C ARG A 466 3.75 22.64 8.81
N ILE A 467 2.77 23.52 8.57
CA ILE A 467 2.70 24.32 7.35
C ILE A 467 3.91 25.25 7.29
N SER A 468 4.76 25.07 6.29
CA SER A 468 5.94 25.90 6.05
C SER A 468 5.69 26.99 5.01
N ALA A 469 4.75 26.76 4.10
CA ALA A 469 4.34 27.76 3.12
C ALA A 469 2.86 27.65 2.77
N LEU A 470 2.22 28.78 2.49
CA LEU A 470 0.85 28.84 1.98
C LEU A 470 0.76 29.85 0.84
N VAL A 471 0.14 29.45 -0.27
CA VAL A 471 -0.09 30.35 -1.41
C VAL A 471 -1.54 30.26 -1.86
N ASP A 472 -2.22 31.40 -1.86
CA ASP A 472 -3.66 31.48 -2.11
C ASP A 472 -3.98 31.98 -3.53
N VAL A 473 -5.11 31.54 -4.08
CA VAL A 473 -5.71 32.08 -5.32
C VAL A 473 -6.29 33.47 -5.04
N LYS A 474 -6.38 34.35 -6.05
CA LYS A 474 -7.13 35.61 -5.92
C LYS A 474 -8.54 35.34 -5.39
N HIS A 475 -8.91 35.99 -4.29
CA HIS A 475 -10.21 35.80 -3.66
C HIS A 475 -11.34 36.06 -4.64
N LEU A 476 -12.21 35.07 -4.78
CA LEU A 476 -13.38 35.12 -5.65
C LEU A 476 -14.59 35.61 -4.87
N SER A 477 -15.51 36.27 -5.57
CA SER A 477 -16.84 36.52 -5.01
C SER A 477 -17.55 35.16 -4.79
N PRO A 478 -18.30 34.96 -3.70
CA PRO A 478 -19.07 33.73 -3.46
C PRO A 478 -20.05 33.37 -4.58
N GLU A 479 -20.44 34.35 -5.40
CA GLU A 479 -21.33 34.16 -6.55
C GLU A 479 -20.61 33.53 -7.76
N GLN A 480 -19.28 33.55 -7.76
CA GLN A 480 -18.46 32.97 -8.83
C GLN A 480 -18.09 31.53 -8.49
N PRO A 481 -18.25 30.58 -9.43
CA PRO A 481 -17.80 29.21 -9.20
C PRO A 481 -16.28 29.15 -9.07
N VAL A 482 -15.78 28.23 -8.24
CA VAL A 482 -14.35 27.93 -8.19
C VAL A 482 -13.88 27.44 -9.57
N PRO A 483 -12.79 28.02 -10.11
CA PRO A 483 -12.17 27.53 -11.32
C PRO A 483 -11.79 26.05 -11.18
N SER A 484 -12.00 25.28 -12.24
CA SER A 484 -11.61 23.88 -12.25
C SER A 484 -10.09 23.74 -12.08
N VAL A 485 -9.68 22.73 -11.32
CA VAL A 485 -8.27 22.39 -11.15
C VAL A 485 -7.80 21.62 -12.38
N GLU A 486 -6.82 22.16 -13.08
CA GLU A 486 -6.20 21.50 -14.22
C GLU A 486 -5.06 20.60 -13.76
N THR A 487 -5.01 19.39 -14.31
CA THR A 487 -4.03 18.34 -14.03
C THR A 487 -3.22 18.00 -15.28
N GLY A 488 -1.99 17.48 -15.11
CA GLY A 488 -1.12 17.04 -16.20
C GLY A 488 0.19 17.83 -16.31
N PRO A 489 0.98 17.64 -17.38
CA PRO A 489 2.22 18.39 -17.61
C PRO A 489 1.84 19.81 -18.05
N VAL A 490 1.45 20.66 -17.09
CA VAL A 490 1.17 22.08 -17.32
C VAL A 490 2.52 22.77 -17.62
N SER A 491 2.98 22.64 -18.87
CA SER A 491 4.31 23.06 -19.32
C SER A 491 4.57 24.54 -19.04
N GLU A 492 3.54 25.39 -19.06
CA GLU A 492 3.61 26.81 -18.71
C GLU A 492 4.04 27.08 -17.26
N ILE A 493 3.78 26.16 -16.33
CA ILE A 493 4.18 26.27 -14.92
C ILE A 493 5.52 25.56 -14.69
N ILE A 494 5.74 24.43 -15.36
CA ILE A 494 7.00 23.68 -15.26
C ILE A 494 8.16 24.47 -15.89
N ALA A 495 7.93 25.20 -16.98
CA ALA A 495 8.99 25.93 -17.69
C ALA A 495 9.70 26.99 -16.81
N PRO A 496 9.00 27.89 -16.10
CA PRO A 496 9.64 28.83 -15.17
C PRO A 496 10.49 28.14 -14.09
N PHE A 497 10.06 26.96 -13.60
CA PHE A 497 10.86 26.18 -12.66
C PHE A 497 12.16 25.66 -13.28
N GLN A 498 12.05 25.09 -14.48
CA GLN A 498 13.20 24.60 -15.22
C GLN A 498 14.17 25.71 -15.60
N ASP A 499 13.65 26.89 -15.99
CA ASP A 499 14.45 28.08 -16.27
C ASP A 499 15.19 28.56 -15.01
N PHE A 500 14.54 28.53 -13.84
CA PHE A 500 15.19 28.83 -12.57
C PHE A 500 16.35 27.87 -12.26
N LEU A 501 16.12 26.56 -12.37
CA LEU A 501 17.17 25.55 -12.18
C LEU A 501 18.30 25.68 -13.21
N LYS A 502 17.96 26.01 -14.46
CA LYS A 502 18.93 26.23 -15.54
C LYS A 502 19.79 27.47 -15.27
N SER A 503 19.20 28.56 -14.78
CA SER A 503 19.93 29.77 -14.38
C SER A 503 20.89 29.48 -13.23
N ILE A 504 20.48 28.69 -12.23
CA ILE A 504 21.39 28.23 -11.16
C ILE A 504 22.56 27.41 -11.73
N LYS A 505 22.26 26.42 -12.59
CA LYS A 505 23.29 25.56 -13.22
C LYS A 505 24.27 26.38 -14.08
N ALA A 506 23.76 27.38 -14.79
CA ALA A 506 24.56 28.29 -15.62
C ALA A 506 25.23 29.43 -14.82
N GLN A 507 24.97 29.53 -13.50
CA GLN A 507 25.39 30.63 -12.65
C GLN A 507 24.96 32.03 -13.16
N ASP A 508 23.81 32.08 -13.84
CA ASP A 508 23.19 33.32 -14.33
C ASP A 508 22.34 33.96 -13.23
N TRP A 509 23.02 34.53 -12.24
CA TRP A 509 22.37 35.11 -11.06
C TRP A 509 21.53 36.36 -11.36
N GLU A 510 21.79 37.05 -12.47
CA GLU A 510 21.07 38.25 -12.88
C GLU A 510 19.72 37.92 -13.54
N ALA A 511 19.59 36.74 -14.17
CA ALA A 511 18.33 36.27 -14.73
C ALA A 511 17.32 35.80 -13.67
N ILE A 512 17.81 35.31 -12.52
CA ILE A 512 16.97 34.68 -11.48
C ILE A 512 15.89 35.63 -10.93
N PRO A 513 16.18 36.88 -10.51
CA PRO A 513 15.17 37.76 -9.93
C PRO A 513 13.93 37.97 -10.81
N ALA A 514 14.06 37.91 -12.13
CA ALA A 514 12.94 38.07 -13.07
C ALA A 514 11.97 36.88 -13.08
N LEU A 515 12.33 35.75 -12.47
CA LEU A 515 11.52 34.52 -12.33
C LEU A 515 10.81 34.45 -10.97
N LEU A 516 11.17 35.30 -10.02
CA LEU A 516 10.76 35.21 -8.63
C LEU A 516 9.71 36.26 -8.28
N LEU A 517 8.74 35.88 -7.43
CA LEU A 517 7.80 36.83 -6.85
C LEU A 517 8.53 37.70 -5.81
N PRO A 518 8.57 39.04 -5.97
CA PRO A 518 9.25 39.91 -5.02
C PRO A 518 8.71 39.77 -3.59
N GLY A 519 9.61 39.70 -2.61
CA GLY A 519 9.23 39.57 -1.20
C GLY A 519 8.83 38.16 -0.77
N ALA A 520 8.96 37.16 -1.63
CA ALA A 520 8.78 35.77 -1.24
C ALA A 520 10.11 35.04 -0.98
N GLY A 521 10.07 33.72 -0.82
CA GLY A 521 11.21 32.95 -0.35
C GLY A 521 11.08 31.43 -0.44
N ALA A 522 12.11 30.75 0.03
CA ALA A 522 12.20 29.30 0.10
C ALA A 522 12.20 28.81 1.54
N THR A 523 11.70 27.59 1.76
CA THR A 523 11.88 26.86 3.01
C THR A 523 12.51 25.51 2.73
N MET A 524 13.67 25.23 3.30
CA MET A 524 14.46 24.04 2.97
C MET A 524 14.77 23.23 4.23
N SER A 525 14.67 21.91 4.13
CA SER A 525 15.09 20.96 5.16
C SER A 525 16.09 19.95 4.59
N LYS A 526 17.06 19.56 5.41
CA LYS A 526 18.10 18.61 5.04
C LYS A 526 18.18 17.51 6.09
N ASP A 527 18.17 16.24 5.69
CA ASP A 527 18.46 15.08 6.54
C ASP A 527 17.61 15.07 7.83
N GLY A 528 16.34 15.49 7.74
CA GLY A 528 15.42 15.56 8.89
C GLY A 528 15.67 16.71 9.89
N HIS A 529 16.58 17.63 9.59
CA HIS A 529 16.78 18.83 10.40
C HIS A 529 15.60 19.80 10.27
N ALA A 530 15.45 20.66 11.28
CA ALA A 530 14.45 21.71 11.30
C ALA A 530 14.51 22.54 10.01
N PRO A 531 13.36 22.81 9.36
CA PRO A 531 13.34 23.61 8.14
C PRO A 531 13.81 25.05 8.38
N GLU A 532 14.64 25.55 7.49
CA GLU A 532 15.11 26.94 7.47
C GLU A 532 14.40 27.71 6.35
N THR A 533 13.95 28.93 6.63
CA THR A 533 13.31 29.81 5.64
C THR A 533 14.24 30.94 5.24
N PHE A 534 14.31 31.22 3.93
CA PHE A 534 15.16 32.23 3.32
C PHE A 534 14.34 33.11 2.40
N MET A 535 14.54 34.42 2.47
CA MET A 535 14.03 35.33 1.44
C MET A 535 14.87 35.17 0.16
N TRP A 536 14.32 35.52 -1.01
CA TRP A 536 15.03 35.32 -2.27
C TRP A 536 16.46 35.88 -2.33
N PRO A 537 16.75 37.11 -1.84
CA PRO A 537 18.13 37.61 -1.85
C PRO A 537 19.09 36.76 -1.02
N GLU A 538 18.63 36.26 0.13
CA GLU A 538 19.41 35.41 1.03
C GLU A 538 19.68 34.04 0.40
N LEU A 539 18.67 33.45 -0.23
CA LEU A 539 18.81 32.19 -0.95
C LEU A 539 19.79 32.32 -2.13
N ILE A 540 19.66 33.38 -2.94
CA ILE A 540 20.54 33.62 -4.09
C ILE A 540 21.99 33.78 -3.62
N GLU A 541 22.22 34.51 -2.53
CA GLU A 541 23.56 34.68 -1.96
C GLU A 541 24.13 33.35 -1.45
N ARG A 542 23.31 32.53 -0.77
CA ARG A 542 23.71 31.19 -0.35
C ARG A 542 24.08 30.31 -1.55
N LEU A 543 23.26 30.29 -2.60
CA LEU A 543 23.54 29.52 -3.82
C LEU A 543 24.83 29.98 -4.52
N LYS A 544 25.11 31.29 -4.56
CA LYS A 544 26.38 31.85 -5.06
C LYS A 544 27.58 31.33 -4.27
N GLN A 545 27.48 31.34 -2.94
CA GLN A 545 28.55 30.86 -2.07
C GLN A 545 28.78 29.35 -2.23
N GLN A 546 27.72 28.56 -2.39
CA GLN A 546 27.84 27.13 -2.64
C GLN A 546 28.50 26.85 -4.00
N ALA A 547 28.09 27.56 -5.05
CA ALA A 547 28.67 27.41 -6.38
C ALA A 547 30.18 27.73 -6.44
N GLN A 548 30.71 28.53 -5.49
CA GLN A 548 32.13 28.87 -5.40
C GLN A 548 32.95 27.86 -4.57
N ASN A 549 32.33 27.22 -3.58
CA ASN A 549 33.05 26.46 -2.55
C ASN A 549 32.76 24.96 -2.57
N GLU A 550 31.68 24.52 -3.22
CA GLU A 550 31.24 23.13 -3.26
C GLU A 550 31.44 22.53 -4.66
N PRO A 551 31.65 21.20 -4.78
CA PRO A 551 31.67 20.52 -6.08
C PRO A 551 30.37 20.74 -6.84
N THR A 552 30.42 20.70 -8.17
CA THR A 552 29.22 20.85 -8.99
C THR A 552 28.29 19.67 -8.77
N ILE A 553 27.17 19.92 -8.10
CA ILE A 553 26.10 18.95 -7.89
C ILE A 553 25.08 19.10 -9.01
N GLU A 554 24.84 18.03 -9.75
CA GLU A 554 23.77 17.97 -10.74
C GLU A 554 22.45 17.57 -10.08
N LYS A 555 21.43 18.41 -10.22
CA LYS A 555 20.06 18.12 -9.77
C LYS A 555 19.22 17.68 -10.96
N ARG A 556 18.77 16.43 -10.95
CA ARG A 556 17.91 15.84 -11.98
C ARG A 556 16.51 15.61 -11.41
N LEU A 557 15.51 16.25 -12.02
CA LEU A 557 14.11 16.08 -11.65
C LEU A 557 13.56 14.75 -12.18
N LEU A 558 12.61 14.14 -11.46
CA LEU A 558 11.93 12.90 -11.78
C LEU A 558 10.42 13.13 -11.76
N ASP A 559 9.69 12.59 -12.73
CA ASP A 559 8.23 12.44 -12.75
C ASP A 559 7.45 13.63 -12.15
N CYS A 560 7.71 14.83 -12.66
CA CYS A 560 7.09 16.04 -12.12
C CYS A 560 5.58 16.05 -12.35
N GLU A 561 4.84 16.32 -11.28
CA GLU A 561 3.40 16.58 -11.36
C GLU A 561 3.13 18.08 -11.23
N ALA A 562 2.08 18.55 -11.88
CA ALA A 562 1.63 19.93 -11.74
C ALA A 562 0.13 20.03 -11.50
N ARG A 563 -0.27 21.10 -10.82
CA ARG A 563 -1.66 21.55 -10.68
C ARG A 563 -1.75 23.04 -11.01
N ARG A 564 -2.84 23.44 -11.65
CA ARG A 564 -3.17 24.84 -11.90
C ARG A 564 -4.60 25.12 -11.50
N CYS A 565 -4.82 26.22 -10.79
CA CYS A 565 -6.15 26.77 -10.57
C CYS A 565 -6.07 28.29 -10.71
N SER A 566 -6.70 28.82 -11.77
CA SER A 566 -6.69 30.26 -12.05
C SER A 566 -5.27 30.84 -12.13
N ASP A 567 -4.89 31.66 -11.15
CA ASP A 567 -3.61 32.35 -11.03
C ASP A 567 -2.66 31.71 -10.00
N LEU A 568 -3.01 30.53 -9.48
CA LEU A 568 -2.15 29.67 -8.67
C LEU A 568 -1.67 28.48 -9.51
N GLY A 569 -0.38 28.22 -9.44
CA GLY A 569 0.28 27.06 -10.02
C GLY A 569 1.13 26.33 -8.99
N PHE A 570 1.33 25.04 -9.20
CA PHE A 570 2.12 24.21 -8.32
C PHE A 570 2.81 23.09 -9.10
N VAL A 571 4.06 22.80 -8.75
CA VAL A 571 4.84 21.67 -9.26
C VAL A 571 5.40 20.85 -8.11
N TRP A 572 5.01 19.57 -8.05
CA TRP A 572 5.64 18.54 -7.23
C TRP A 572 6.77 17.90 -8.04
N ALA A 573 8.01 18.07 -7.61
CA ALA A 573 9.18 17.65 -8.36
C ALA A 573 10.16 16.87 -7.49
N PRO A 574 9.99 15.54 -7.42
CA PRO A 574 11.04 14.63 -6.94
C PRO A 574 12.34 14.83 -7.71
N PHE A 575 13.48 14.62 -7.05
CA PHE A 575 14.79 14.78 -7.68
C PHE A 575 15.85 13.86 -7.09
N VAL A 576 16.92 13.68 -7.86
CA VAL A 576 18.19 13.12 -7.42
C VAL A 576 19.29 14.16 -7.55
N LEU A 577 20.23 14.15 -6.59
CA LEU A 577 21.47 14.89 -6.65
C LEU A 577 22.59 13.94 -7.04
N GLN A 578 23.39 14.33 -8.02
CA GLN A 578 24.49 13.56 -8.56
C GLN A 578 25.79 14.36 -8.53
N VAL A 579 26.90 13.71 -8.21
CA VAL A 579 28.27 14.23 -8.38
C VAL A 579 29.01 13.24 -9.25
N ASP A 580 29.55 13.70 -10.37
CA ASP A 580 30.24 12.87 -11.36
C ASP A 580 29.42 11.63 -11.81
N GLY A 581 28.10 11.79 -11.94
CA GLY A 581 27.17 10.72 -12.32
C GLY A 581 26.76 9.79 -11.17
N ILE A 582 27.35 9.93 -9.99
CA ILE A 582 27.03 9.12 -8.80
C ILE A 582 25.94 9.82 -7.99
N GLU A 583 24.85 9.10 -7.72
CA GLU A 583 23.75 9.60 -6.88
C GLU A 583 24.15 9.69 -5.40
N ILE A 584 24.09 10.90 -4.84
CA ILE A 584 24.49 11.18 -3.46
C ILE A 584 23.30 11.49 -2.54
N ALA A 585 22.17 11.93 -3.10
CA ALA A 585 21.00 12.30 -2.32
C ALA A 585 19.71 12.26 -3.16
N HIS A 586 18.58 12.11 -2.48
CA HIS A 586 17.23 12.19 -3.04
C HIS A 586 16.46 13.30 -2.33
N GLY A 587 15.45 13.85 -2.99
CA GLY A 587 14.60 14.85 -2.38
C GLY A 587 13.37 15.18 -3.20
N VAL A 588 12.59 16.13 -2.71
CA VAL A 588 11.40 16.65 -3.39
C VAL A 588 11.39 18.16 -3.28
N ASN A 589 11.10 18.83 -4.40
CA ASN A 589 10.73 20.24 -4.42
C ASN A 589 9.22 20.37 -4.55
N VAL A 590 8.68 21.33 -3.82
CA VAL A 590 7.32 21.82 -3.93
C VAL A 590 7.44 23.27 -4.36
N CYS A 591 7.28 23.52 -5.65
CA CYS A 591 7.43 24.86 -6.22
C CYS A 591 6.05 25.45 -6.49
N SER A 592 5.76 26.59 -5.88
CA SER A 592 4.48 27.31 -5.99
C SER A 592 4.63 28.53 -6.88
N PHE A 593 3.58 28.88 -7.61
CA PHE A 593 3.58 29.96 -8.59
C PHE A 593 2.37 30.87 -8.46
N ARG A 594 2.60 32.15 -8.76
CA ARG A 594 1.56 33.17 -8.89
C ARG A 594 1.61 33.79 -10.28
N LEU A 595 0.46 33.90 -10.95
CA LEU A 595 0.33 34.60 -12.22
C LEU A 595 0.12 36.10 -11.96
N GLU A 596 1.18 36.90 -12.15
CA GLU A 596 1.15 38.35 -11.95
C GLU A 596 1.67 39.08 -13.19
N GLY A 597 0.95 40.12 -13.63
CA GLY A 597 1.32 40.87 -14.84
C GLY A 597 1.41 40.02 -16.12
N GLY A 598 0.66 38.91 -16.19
CA GLY A 598 0.68 37.97 -17.32
C GLY A 598 1.89 37.03 -17.33
N ARG A 599 2.65 36.93 -16.23
CA ARG A 599 3.81 36.04 -16.09
C ARG A 599 3.68 35.17 -14.84
N TRP A 600 4.03 33.91 -14.97
CA TRP A 600 4.15 32.99 -13.83
C TRP A 600 5.45 33.31 -13.09
N LEU A 601 5.34 33.64 -11.81
CA LEU A 601 6.46 33.92 -10.92
C LEU A 601 6.49 32.89 -9.79
N ILE A 602 7.67 32.43 -9.42
CA ILE A 602 7.87 31.50 -8.29
C ILE A 602 7.54 32.25 -7.00
N SER A 603 6.47 31.84 -6.33
CA SER A 603 6.00 32.44 -5.08
C SER A 603 6.48 31.71 -3.84
N SER A 604 6.87 30.44 -3.96
CA SER A 604 7.53 29.72 -2.88
C SER A 604 8.29 28.52 -3.44
N LEU A 605 9.44 28.20 -2.84
CA LEU A 605 10.19 26.99 -3.12
C LEU A 605 10.41 26.25 -1.81
N CYS A 606 9.70 25.14 -1.62
CA CYS A 606 9.93 24.27 -0.48
C CYS A 606 10.73 23.04 -0.92
N GLU A 607 11.75 22.66 -0.16
CA GLU A 607 12.61 21.52 -0.50
C GLU A 607 12.89 20.67 0.74
N THR A 608 12.81 19.35 0.57
CA THR A 608 13.47 18.42 1.49
C THR A 608 14.47 17.56 0.73
N ARG A 609 15.61 17.25 1.35
CA ARG A 609 16.62 16.34 0.79
C ARG A 609 17.21 15.41 1.85
N TYR A 610 17.63 14.24 1.40
CA TYR A 610 18.18 13.14 2.19
C TYR A 610 19.42 12.60 1.52
N THR A 611 20.54 12.61 2.23
CA THR A 611 21.75 11.92 1.81
C THR A 611 21.53 10.40 1.84
N LYS A 612 22.07 9.70 0.83
CA LYS A 612 22.13 8.22 0.83
C LYS A 612 22.96 7.68 1.99
#